data_AF-A0A5N6GLK2-F1
#
_entry.id   AF-A0A5N6GLK2-F1
#
_cell.length_a   1.000
_cell.length_b   1.000
_cell.length_c   1.000
_cell.angle_alpha   90.00
_cell.angle_beta   90.00
_cell.angle_gamma   90.00
#
_symmetry.space_group_name_H-M   'P 1'
#
loop_
_entity.id
_entity.type
_entity.pdbx_description
1 polymer ?
#
loop_
_entity_poly.entity_id
_entity_poly.type
_entity_poly.pdbx_seq_one_letter_code
_entity_poly.pdbx_strand_id
1 'polypeptide(L)'
;MPHAIMVPQGSSLEALPNELLDEIISNLSYPPPSLAKIHQPPSSTIVKSGTRDLKNLSCTSSRLLEVTRPRLFTHVCFDLRDVDEFLSFISASSLARHVSSTVVKGQHPSDDREDPFWWRRALSYLDPQRITVIAPPSFIGKMTGAQIFEEHSWAFQAPLQILQLEQETRSFDPPPLSHLEKRSTLLEARSWSSLLFNESSSLKAYNHYEYFLFQVPSLFNTWGSLAYVRPRPQKLTSLRALSNLTSFRYTAVFPFYNHVKLVLNAVELMENLRSLSVQLAPCEGDKATELEQRGSMDPSDPWMEIATGYSLIGHSVSDLGSRGSLVEFCACDYAFDPLRTELSPILEDILDDSVWAHDGQGTWTKKSICSAACAPATVETIVHTAIA
;
A
#
# COMPACT_ATOMS: atom_id res chain seq x y z
N MET A 1 -11.50 70.38 -10.73
CA MET A 1 -11.56 69.36 -9.67
C MET A 1 -11.37 68.01 -10.34
N PRO A 2 -10.18 67.40 -10.29
CA PRO A 2 -9.94 66.13 -10.97
C PRO A 2 -10.51 64.98 -10.14
N HIS A 3 -11.19 64.06 -10.81
CA HIS A 3 -11.65 62.80 -10.23
C HIS A 3 -10.45 61.94 -9.82
N ALA A 4 -10.31 61.70 -8.52
CA ALA A 4 -9.39 60.70 -8.01
C ALA A 4 -9.91 59.31 -8.41
N ILE A 5 -9.15 58.64 -9.27
CA ILE A 5 -9.35 57.23 -9.60
C ILE A 5 -8.92 56.43 -8.37
N MET A 6 -9.88 55.92 -7.61
CA MET A 6 -9.62 54.90 -6.59
C MET A 6 -9.20 53.62 -7.31
N VAL A 7 -7.89 53.35 -7.31
CA VAL A 7 -7.36 52.02 -7.64
C VAL A 7 -7.86 51.07 -6.54
N PRO A 8 -8.52 49.95 -6.87
CA PRO A 8 -8.87 48.96 -5.86
C PRO A 8 -7.57 48.44 -5.27
N GLN A 9 -7.32 48.71 -3.99
CA GLN A 9 -6.25 48.02 -3.27
C GLN A 9 -6.65 46.56 -3.22
N GLY A 10 -6.02 45.74 -4.08
CA GLY A 10 -6.11 44.29 -3.97
C GLY A 10 -5.80 43.88 -2.53
N SER A 11 -6.47 42.83 -2.05
CA SER A 11 -6.25 42.34 -0.69
C SER A 11 -4.76 42.13 -0.41
N SER A 12 -4.29 42.36 0.82
CA SER A 12 -2.86 42.24 1.18
C SER A 12 -2.25 40.89 0.78
N LEU A 13 -3.07 39.84 0.65
CA LEU A 13 -2.67 38.51 0.20
C LEU A 13 -2.38 38.49 -1.31
N GLU A 14 -3.18 39.20 -2.12
CA GLU A 14 -2.99 39.33 -3.56
C GLU A 14 -1.87 40.29 -3.96
N ALA A 15 -1.25 40.97 -3.01
CA ALA A 15 -0.02 41.73 -3.23
C ALA A 15 1.25 40.86 -3.10
N LEU A 16 1.14 39.65 -2.53
CA LEU A 16 2.29 38.76 -2.33
C LEU A 16 2.81 38.22 -3.67
N PRO A 17 4.13 37.98 -3.81
CA PRO A 17 4.71 37.19 -4.90
C PRO A 17 4.20 35.74 -4.92
N ASN A 18 4.30 35.08 -6.09
CA ASN A 18 3.81 33.71 -6.26
C ASN A 18 4.55 32.70 -5.38
N GLU A 19 5.82 32.96 -5.06
CA GLU A 19 6.66 32.12 -4.23
C GLU A 19 6.14 32.09 -2.79
N LEU A 20 5.75 33.25 -2.25
CA LEU A 20 5.16 33.32 -0.91
C LEU A 20 3.76 32.72 -0.86
N LEU A 21 2.98 32.87 -1.95
CA LEU A 21 1.70 32.19 -2.07
C LEU A 21 1.88 30.67 -2.12
N ASP A 22 2.85 30.15 -2.88
CA ASP A 22 3.13 28.71 -2.94
C ASP A 22 3.57 28.15 -1.59
N GLU A 23 4.38 28.89 -0.82
CA GLU A 23 4.74 28.52 0.55
C GLU A 23 3.51 28.44 1.46
N ILE A 24 2.61 29.44 1.41
CA ILE A 24 1.35 29.41 2.17
C ILE A 24 0.50 28.21 1.75
N ILE A 25 0.36 27.94 0.45
CA ILE A 25 -0.41 26.81 -0.07
C ILE A 25 0.22 25.47 0.33
N SER A 26 1.56 25.40 0.41
CA SER A 26 2.29 24.22 0.89
C SER A 26 1.90 23.88 2.33
N ASN A 27 1.79 24.89 3.19
CA ASN A 27 1.40 24.72 4.60
C ASN A 27 -0.09 24.35 4.77
N LEU A 28 -0.92 24.56 3.75
CA LEU A 28 -2.32 24.09 3.70
C LEU A 28 -2.47 22.70 3.07
N SER A 29 -1.40 22.15 2.50
CA SER A 29 -1.42 20.86 1.84
C SER A 29 -1.23 19.74 2.86
N TYR A 30 -2.05 18.70 2.78
CA TYR A 30 -1.96 17.52 3.64
C TYR A 30 -1.72 16.25 2.80
N PRO A 31 -1.10 15.21 3.38
CA PRO A 31 -1.05 13.90 2.74
C PRO A 31 -2.46 13.42 2.35
N PRO A 32 -2.59 12.66 1.25
CA PRO A 32 -3.90 12.20 0.82
C PRO A 32 -4.51 11.28 1.89
N PRO A 33 -5.82 11.40 2.20
CA PRO A 33 -6.47 10.58 3.23
C PRO A 33 -6.39 9.08 2.92
N SER A 34 -6.19 8.71 1.66
CA SER A 34 -5.99 7.33 1.25
C SER A 34 -4.74 6.69 1.85
N LEU A 35 -3.68 7.45 2.09
CA LEU A 35 -2.45 6.92 2.70
C LEU A 35 -2.69 6.53 4.16
N ALA A 36 -3.41 7.36 4.91
CA ALA A 36 -3.69 7.11 6.32
C ALA A 36 -4.74 6.01 6.54
N LYS A 37 -5.61 5.75 5.57
CA LYS A 37 -6.75 4.82 5.72
C LYS A 37 -6.59 3.50 4.98
N ILE A 38 -5.42 3.25 4.37
CA ILE A 38 -5.23 2.08 3.50
C ILE A 38 -5.26 0.73 4.23
N HIS A 39 -4.93 0.73 5.52
CA HIS A 39 -5.01 -0.44 6.39
C HIS A 39 -6.42 -0.70 6.93
N GLN A 40 -7.32 0.30 6.84
CA GLN A 40 -8.71 0.18 7.31
C GLN A 40 -9.54 -0.70 6.37
N PRO A 41 -10.73 -1.17 6.79
CA PRO A 41 -11.62 -1.92 5.92
C PRO A 41 -11.84 -1.23 4.55
N PRO A 42 -11.68 -1.95 3.43
CA PRO A 42 -11.83 -1.38 2.09
C PRO A 42 -13.16 -0.66 1.90
N SER A 43 -13.08 0.63 1.56
CA SER A 43 -14.25 1.49 1.40
C SER A 43 -14.01 2.61 0.40
N SER A 44 -15.06 3.01 -0.32
CA SER A 44 -15.04 4.19 -1.19
C SER A 44 -14.79 5.49 -0.42
N THR A 45 -14.96 5.49 0.91
CA THR A 45 -14.72 6.66 1.78
C THR A 45 -13.25 6.91 2.08
N ILE A 46 -12.32 6.07 1.58
CA ILE A 46 -10.89 6.23 1.81
C ILE A 46 -10.36 7.59 1.33
N VAL A 47 -11.00 8.17 0.31
CA VAL A 47 -10.62 9.46 -0.30
C VAL A 47 -11.21 10.68 0.42
N LYS A 48 -12.10 10.47 1.40
CA LYS A 48 -12.76 11.59 2.10
C LYS A 48 -11.79 12.25 3.07
N SER A 49 -11.52 13.54 2.84
CA SER A 49 -10.84 14.44 3.77
C SER A 49 -11.85 15.17 4.66
N GLY A 50 -11.45 15.46 5.90
CA GLY A 50 -12.20 16.31 6.83
C GLY A 50 -12.06 17.82 6.52
N THR A 51 -11.02 18.21 5.78
CA THR A 51 -10.74 19.61 5.44
C THR A 51 -10.98 19.89 3.95
N ARG A 52 -11.16 21.17 3.61
CA ARG A 52 -11.37 21.65 2.24
C ARG A 52 -10.53 22.89 1.93
N ASP A 53 -9.43 23.06 2.63
CA ASP A 53 -8.70 24.34 2.69
C ASP A 53 -8.23 24.80 1.31
N LEU A 54 -7.58 23.92 0.55
CA LEU A 54 -7.16 24.21 -0.83
C LEU A 54 -8.34 24.47 -1.78
N LYS A 55 -9.48 23.79 -1.58
CA LYS A 55 -10.69 24.02 -2.39
C LYS A 55 -11.26 25.41 -2.09
N ASN A 56 -11.38 25.75 -0.80
CA ASN A 56 -11.87 27.05 -0.36
C ASN A 56 -10.95 28.17 -0.85
N LEU A 57 -9.62 27.99 -0.74
CA LEU A 57 -8.64 28.95 -1.24
C LEU A 57 -8.74 29.14 -2.75
N SER A 58 -8.98 28.06 -3.52
CA SER A 58 -9.15 28.15 -4.97
C SER A 58 -10.42 28.90 -5.41
N CYS A 59 -11.37 29.13 -4.50
CA CYS A 59 -12.62 29.83 -4.79
C CYS A 59 -12.59 31.33 -4.48
N THR A 60 -11.49 31.87 -3.93
CA THR A 60 -11.44 33.27 -3.48
C THR A 60 -11.18 34.25 -4.61
N SER A 61 -10.23 33.95 -5.51
CA SER A 61 -9.93 34.77 -6.69
C SER A 61 -9.32 33.95 -7.83
N SER A 62 -9.34 34.49 -9.05
CA SER A 62 -8.77 33.83 -10.23
C SER A 62 -7.27 33.57 -10.09
N ARG A 63 -6.53 34.51 -9.50
CA ARG A 63 -5.10 34.36 -9.24
C ARG A 63 -4.84 33.20 -8.26
N LEU A 64 -5.58 33.16 -7.16
CA LEU A 64 -5.44 32.10 -6.15
C LEU A 64 -5.86 30.73 -6.69
N LEU A 65 -6.89 30.68 -7.54
CA LEU A 65 -7.26 29.49 -8.29
C LEU A 65 -6.08 28.97 -9.13
N GLU A 66 -5.44 29.83 -9.91
CA GLU A 66 -4.32 29.45 -10.78
C GLU A 66 -3.13 28.88 -10.00
N VAL A 67 -2.70 29.54 -8.92
CA VAL A 67 -1.55 29.08 -8.12
C VAL A 67 -1.88 27.87 -7.25
N THR A 68 -3.13 27.69 -6.83
CA THR A 68 -3.54 26.56 -5.97
C THR A 68 -3.77 25.28 -6.77
N ARG A 69 -4.18 25.40 -8.04
CA ARG A 69 -4.61 24.26 -8.86
C ARG A 69 -3.57 23.13 -8.96
N PRO A 70 -2.27 23.36 -9.17
CA PRO A 70 -1.26 22.29 -9.19
C PRO A 70 -1.27 21.42 -7.93
N ARG A 71 -1.34 22.06 -6.75
CA ARG A 71 -1.36 21.37 -5.45
C ARG A 71 -2.70 20.70 -5.17
N LEU A 72 -3.80 21.35 -5.53
CA LEU A 72 -5.14 20.78 -5.39
C LEU A 72 -5.31 19.46 -6.16
N PHE A 73 -4.67 19.34 -7.33
CA PHE A 73 -4.72 18.14 -8.18
C PHE A 73 -3.47 17.24 -8.06
N THR A 74 -2.67 17.41 -7.01
CA THR A 74 -1.52 16.54 -6.75
C THR A 74 -1.94 15.11 -6.40
N HIS A 75 -3.10 14.96 -5.75
CA HIS A 75 -3.71 13.68 -5.43
C HIS A 75 -5.13 13.65 -6.00
N VAL A 76 -5.39 12.72 -6.91
CA VAL A 76 -6.65 12.66 -7.66
C VAL A 76 -7.38 11.35 -7.39
N CYS A 77 -8.71 11.37 -7.55
CA CYS A 77 -9.51 10.16 -7.56
C CYS A 77 -10.57 10.22 -8.64
N PHE A 78 -10.86 9.07 -9.24
CA PHE A 78 -11.95 8.92 -10.20
C PHE A 78 -12.57 7.52 -10.13
N ASP A 79 -13.79 7.40 -10.62
CA ASP A 79 -14.44 6.11 -10.81
C ASP A 79 -14.08 5.56 -12.19
N LEU A 80 -13.94 4.24 -12.32
CA LEU A 80 -13.48 3.61 -13.58
C LEU A 80 -14.32 4.00 -14.80
N ARG A 81 -15.62 4.22 -14.61
CA ARG A 81 -16.57 4.65 -15.65
C ARG A 81 -16.28 6.05 -16.19
N ASP A 82 -15.61 6.88 -15.39
CA ASP A 82 -15.39 8.30 -15.69
C ASP A 82 -13.94 8.56 -16.14
N VAL A 83 -13.17 7.52 -16.45
CA VAL A 83 -11.74 7.64 -16.80
C VAL A 83 -11.54 8.59 -17.99
N ASP A 84 -12.37 8.54 -19.01
CA ASP A 84 -12.22 9.36 -20.22
C ASP A 84 -12.57 10.83 -19.97
N GLU A 85 -13.63 11.10 -19.20
CA GLU A 85 -13.99 12.47 -18.79
C GLU A 85 -12.89 13.05 -17.90
N PHE A 86 -12.41 12.27 -16.93
CA PHE A 86 -11.32 12.65 -16.05
C PHE A 86 -10.04 12.99 -16.81
N LEU A 87 -9.60 12.13 -17.74
CA LEU A 87 -8.40 12.36 -18.54
C LEU A 87 -8.56 13.59 -19.46
N SER A 88 -9.75 13.77 -20.03
CA SER A 88 -10.07 14.96 -20.84
C SER A 88 -9.94 16.24 -20.03
N PHE A 89 -10.47 16.25 -18.80
CA PHE A 89 -10.36 17.38 -17.88
C PHE A 89 -8.90 17.66 -17.48
N ILE A 90 -8.13 16.63 -17.11
CA ILE A 90 -6.73 16.79 -16.70
C ILE A 90 -5.87 17.31 -17.85
N SER A 91 -6.12 16.83 -19.07
CA SER A 91 -5.44 17.29 -20.29
C SER A 91 -5.78 18.75 -20.61
N ALA A 92 -7.07 19.09 -20.67
CA ALA A 92 -7.53 20.44 -20.96
C ALA A 92 -7.01 21.47 -19.94
N SER A 93 -6.82 21.05 -18.69
CA SER A 93 -6.33 21.89 -17.60
C SER A 93 -4.80 21.88 -17.43
N SER A 94 -4.07 21.13 -18.28
CA SER A 94 -2.60 20.95 -18.19
C SER A 94 -2.10 20.42 -16.84
N LEU A 95 -2.90 19.58 -16.17
CA LEU A 95 -2.63 19.13 -14.79
C LEU A 95 -1.84 17.83 -14.68
N ALA A 96 -1.66 17.10 -15.77
CA ALA A 96 -1.08 15.74 -15.78
C ALA A 96 0.26 15.64 -15.03
N ARG A 97 1.16 16.60 -15.24
CA ARG A 97 2.49 16.63 -14.59
C ARG A 97 2.41 16.72 -13.06
N HIS A 98 1.36 17.35 -12.54
CA HIS A 98 1.19 17.59 -11.10
C HIS A 98 0.58 16.39 -10.38
N VAL A 99 -0.08 15.48 -11.09
CA VAL A 99 -0.67 14.27 -10.50
C VAL A 99 0.43 13.34 -10.00
N SER A 100 0.58 13.24 -8.69
CA SER A 100 1.56 12.37 -8.01
C SER A 100 0.97 11.04 -7.57
N SER A 101 -0.33 11.01 -7.25
CA SER A 101 -1.01 9.77 -6.87
C SER A 101 -2.45 9.75 -7.33
N THR A 102 -2.92 8.56 -7.67
CA THR A 102 -4.28 8.34 -8.15
C THR A 102 -4.98 7.26 -7.32
N VAL A 103 -6.22 7.52 -6.92
CA VAL A 103 -7.13 6.52 -6.38
C VAL A 103 -8.23 6.21 -7.38
N VAL A 104 -8.36 4.94 -7.77
CA VAL A 104 -9.33 4.47 -8.75
C VAL A 104 -10.34 3.57 -8.06
N LYS A 105 -11.62 3.88 -8.26
CA LYS A 105 -12.74 3.16 -7.65
C LYS A 105 -13.47 2.32 -8.71
N GLY A 106 -13.51 1.01 -8.52
CA GLY A 106 -14.40 0.09 -9.24
C GLY A 106 -15.63 -0.18 -8.38
N GLN A 107 -16.82 0.09 -8.91
CA GLN A 107 -18.01 0.22 -8.07
C GLN A 107 -18.94 -1.00 -8.08
N HIS A 108 -18.69 -2.04 -8.88
CA HIS A 108 -19.63 -3.16 -8.88
C HIS A 108 -19.05 -4.53 -9.26
N PRO A 109 -19.30 -5.58 -8.46
CA PRO A 109 -18.86 -6.95 -8.79
C PRO A 109 -19.57 -7.55 -10.02
N SER A 110 -20.70 -7.00 -10.46
CA SER A 110 -21.48 -7.51 -11.60
C SER A 110 -21.39 -6.65 -12.86
N ASP A 111 -20.64 -5.53 -12.83
CA ASP A 111 -20.47 -4.69 -14.03
C ASP A 111 -19.30 -5.19 -14.87
N ASP A 112 -19.53 -6.25 -15.64
CA ASP A 112 -18.58 -6.78 -16.64
C ASP A 112 -18.19 -5.75 -17.72
N ARG A 113 -18.76 -4.53 -17.68
CA ARG A 113 -18.41 -3.42 -18.58
C ARG A 113 -17.17 -2.65 -18.12
N GLU A 114 -16.70 -2.81 -16.88
CA GLU A 114 -15.48 -2.14 -16.43
C GLU A 114 -14.25 -2.76 -17.15
N ASP A 115 -13.51 -1.94 -17.90
CA ASP A 115 -12.32 -2.39 -18.64
C ASP A 115 -11.16 -2.70 -17.66
N PRO A 116 -10.69 -3.95 -17.51
CA PRO A 116 -9.55 -4.28 -16.67
C PRO A 116 -8.23 -3.66 -17.18
N PHE A 117 -8.21 -3.13 -18.40
CA PHE A 117 -7.07 -2.46 -19.04
C PHE A 117 -7.16 -0.93 -19.03
N TRP A 118 -8.09 -0.33 -18.26
CA TRP A 118 -8.22 1.13 -18.10
C TRP A 118 -6.88 1.84 -17.88
N TRP A 119 -5.96 1.18 -17.17
CA TRP A 119 -4.65 1.68 -16.81
C TRP A 119 -3.76 1.95 -18.04
N ARG A 120 -3.97 1.27 -19.18
CA ARG A 120 -3.21 1.54 -20.41
C ARG A 120 -3.43 2.97 -20.87
N ARG A 121 -4.69 3.41 -20.86
CA ARG A 121 -5.05 4.78 -21.23
C ARG A 121 -4.65 5.75 -20.12
N ALA A 122 -4.97 5.46 -18.86
CA ALA A 122 -4.61 6.37 -17.77
C ALA A 122 -3.10 6.62 -17.69
N LEU A 123 -2.27 5.58 -17.82
CA LEU A 123 -0.81 5.69 -17.76
C LEU A 123 -0.16 6.24 -19.04
N SER A 124 -0.88 6.30 -20.17
CA SER A 124 -0.37 7.01 -21.35
C SER A 124 -0.48 8.54 -21.22
N TYR A 125 -1.29 9.03 -20.28
CA TYR A 125 -1.47 10.46 -20.02
C TYR A 125 -0.91 10.90 -18.67
N LEU A 126 -0.84 9.98 -17.69
CA LEU A 126 -0.42 10.26 -16.33
C LEU A 126 0.80 9.41 -15.96
N ASP A 127 1.73 10.00 -15.23
CA ASP A 127 2.83 9.26 -14.58
C ASP A 127 2.78 9.47 -13.06
N PRO A 128 1.77 8.92 -12.35
CA PRO A 128 1.69 9.05 -10.91
C PRO A 128 2.75 8.16 -10.25
N GLN A 129 3.36 8.58 -9.16
CA GLN A 129 4.24 7.73 -8.36
C GLN A 129 3.47 6.55 -7.73
N ARG A 130 2.21 6.79 -7.35
CA ARG A 130 1.35 5.83 -6.65
C ARG A 130 0.01 5.65 -7.34
N ILE A 131 -0.40 4.41 -7.50
CA ILE A 131 -1.77 4.06 -7.94
C ILE A 131 -2.40 3.19 -6.86
N THR A 132 -3.59 3.55 -6.42
CA THR A 132 -4.42 2.76 -5.52
C THR A 132 -5.70 2.39 -6.23
N VAL A 133 -6.03 1.11 -6.31
CA VAL A 133 -7.29 0.62 -6.86
C VAL A 133 -8.10 0.01 -5.72
N ILE A 134 -9.37 0.41 -5.65
CA ILE A 134 -10.35 -0.12 -4.71
C ILE A 134 -11.47 -0.70 -5.54
N ALA A 135 -11.56 -2.02 -5.57
CA ALA A 135 -12.49 -2.71 -6.45
C ALA A 135 -12.80 -4.11 -5.91
N PRO A 136 -13.83 -4.78 -6.44
CA PRO A 136 -14.13 -6.16 -6.10
C PRO A 136 -12.95 -7.11 -6.40
N PRO A 137 -12.84 -8.24 -5.67
CA PRO A 137 -11.76 -9.21 -5.88
C PRO A 137 -11.63 -9.65 -7.34
N SER A 138 -12.76 -9.94 -7.99
CA SER A 138 -12.83 -10.39 -9.38
C SER A 138 -12.20 -9.40 -10.37
N PHE A 139 -12.45 -8.11 -10.20
CA PHE A 139 -11.88 -7.05 -11.03
C PHE A 139 -10.37 -6.92 -10.82
N ILE A 140 -9.92 -6.93 -9.57
CA ILE A 140 -8.48 -6.90 -9.25
C ILE A 140 -7.80 -8.13 -9.86
N GLY A 141 -8.39 -9.31 -9.74
CA GLY A 141 -7.91 -10.53 -10.39
C GLY A 141 -7.72 -10.38 -11.89
N LYS A 142 -8.77 -9.93 -12.62
CA LYS A 142 -8.70 -9.66 -14.06
C LYS A 142 -7.57 -8.68 -14.41
N MET A 143 -7.44 -7.59 -13.64
CA MET A 143 -6.42 -6.54 -13.85
C MET A 143 -4.98 -7.03 -13.58
N THR A 144 -4.80 -7.94 -12.62
CA THR A 144 -3.49 -8.51 -12.28
C THR A 144 -3.19 -9.82 -13.00
N GLY A 145 -4.11 -10.33 -13.82
CA GLY A 145 -3.99 -11.62 -14.49
C GLY A 145 -4.05 -12.82 -13.52
N ALA A 146 -4.73 -12.67 -12.38
CA ALA A 146 -4.95 -13.73 -11.41
C ALA A 146 -6.39 -14.25 -11.49
N GLN A 147 -6.55 -15.57 -11.43
CA GLN A 147 -7.87 -16.18 -11.32
C GLN A 147 -8.35 -16.11 -9.87
N ILE A 148 -9.54 -15.56 -9.66
CA ILE A 148 -10.19 -15.50 -8.37
C ILE A 148 -11.20 -16.64 -8.29
N PHE A 149 -11.13 -17.41 -7.22
CA PHE A 149 -12.11 -18.44 -6.94
C PHE A 149 -13.33 -17.80 -6.28
N GLU A 150 -14.45 -17.76 -6.99
CA GLU A 150 -15.64 -17.02 -6.54
C GLU A 150 -16.68 -17.85 -5.81
N GLU A 151 -16.64 -19.19 -5.90
CA GLU A 151 -17.72 -20.07 -5.40
C GLU A 151 -17.94 -19.93 -3.89
N HIS A 152 -16.91 -19.53 -3.14
CA HIS A 152 -16.98 -19.30 -1.69
C HIS A 152 -17.11 -17.81 -1.30
N SER A 153 -17.17 -16.88 -2.24
CA SER A 153 -17.19 -15.43 -1.95
C SER A 153 -18.34 -14.99 -1.05
N TRP A 154 -19.47 -15.71 -1.14
CA TRP A 154 -20.67 -15.44 -0.34
C TRP A 154 -20.43 -15.59 1.17
N ALA A 155 -19.49 -16.44 1.59
CA ALA A 155 -19.17 -16.69 2.99
C ALA A 155 -18.34 -15.55 3.60
N PHE A 156 -17.50 -14.90 2.79
CA PHE A 156 -16.63 -13.80 3.24
C PHE A 156 -17.35 -12.45 3.19
N GLN A 157 -18.23 -12.24 2.20
CA GLN A 157 -18.85 -10.94 1.92
C GLN A 157 -17.84 -9.79 1.91
N ALA A 158 -16.72 -9.98 1.21
CA ALA A 158 -15.69 -8.97 0.99
C ALA A 158 -15.93 -8.25 -0.34
N PRO A 159 -16.75 -7.17 -0.39
CA PRO A 159 -17.16 -6.55 -1.66
C PRO A 159 -16.03 -5.78 -2.35
N LEU A 160 -15.02 -5.37 -1.59
CA LEU A 160 -13.92 -4.52 -2.05
C LEU A 160 -12.62 -5.01 -1.42
N GLN A 161 -11.55 -4.87 -2.18
CA GLN A 161 -10.15 -5.02 -1.78
C GLN A 161 -9.38 -3.79 -2.22
N ILE A 162 -8.19 -3.57 -1.64
CA ILE A 162 -7.31 -2.47 -2.04
C ILE A 162 -6.01 -3.04 -2.58
N LEU A 163 -5.66 -2.64 -3.80
CA LEU A 163 -4.35 -2.86 -4.40
C LEU A 163 -3.67 -1.50 -4.57
N GLN A 164 -2.52 -1.30 -3.93
CA GLN A 164 -1.69 -0.13 -4.18
C GLN A 164 -0.32 -0.54 -4.72
N LEU A 165 0.12 0.17 -5.73
CA LEU A 165 1.41 0.00 -6.36
C LEU A 165 2.15 1.34 -6.36
N GLU A 166 3.46 1.31 -6.08
CA GLU A 166 4.32 2.49 -6.10
C GLU A 166 5.63 2.25 -6.86
N GLN A 167 6.16 3.32 -7.43
CA GLN A 167 7.51 3.38 -8.01
C GLN A 167 8.36 4.39 -7.22
N GLU A 168 9.65 4.12 -7.06
CA GLU A 168 10.56 5.04 -6.36
C GLU A 168 10.73 6.35 -7.13
N THR A 169 10.91 6.28 -8.45
CA THR A 169 11.19 7.42 -9.31
C THR A 169 10.07 7.65 -10.32
N ARG A 170 9.75 8.92 -10.59
CA ARG A 170 8.85 9.31 -11.67
C ARG A 170 9.67 9.56 -12.93
N SER A 171 9.18 9.09 -14.06
CA SER A 171 9.81 9.33 -15.36
C SER A 171 9.44 10.71 -15.92
N PHE A 172 8.39 11.37 -15.37
CA PHE A 172 7.75 12.61 -15.84
C PHE A 172 7.18 12.54 -17.27
N ASP A 173 7.75 11.70 -18.12
CA ASP A 173 7.25 11.32 -19.43
C ASP A 173 6.48 9.99 -19.31
N PRO A 174 5.15 9.99 -19.51
CA PRO A 174 4.37 8.77 -19.49
C PRO A 174 4.77 7.83 -20.64
N PRO A 175 4.76 6.50 -20.44
CA PRO A 175 5.08 5.56 -21.48
C PRO A 175 4.07 5.66 -22.64
N PRO A 176 4.51 5.48 -23.91
CA PRO A 176 3.62 5.53 -25.05
C PRO A 176 2.58 4.40 -24.97
N LEU A 177 1.36 4.67 -25.43
CA LEU A 177 0.25 3.71 -25.38
C LEU A 177 0.60 2.38 -26.07
N SER A 178 1.35 2.41 -27.18
CA SER A 178 1.79 1.22 -27.92
C SER A 178 2.73 0.30 -27.11
N HIS A 179 3.41 0.82 -26.09
CA HIS A 179 4.17 0.01 -25.14
C HIS A 179 3.25 -0.66 -24.11
N LEU A 180 2.25 0.06 -23.61
CA LEU A 180 1.28 -0.42 -22.62
C LEU A 180 0.30 -1.44 -23.20
N GLU A 181 -0.06 -1.33 -24.48
CA GLU A 181 -0.89 -2.30 -25.20
C GLU A 181 -0.27 -3.70 -25.27
N LYS A 182 1.07 -3.79 -25.19
CA LYS A 182 1.79 -5.07 -25.17
C LYS A 182 1.81 -5.73 -23.80
N ARG A 183 1.39 -5.02 -22.74
CA ARG A 183 1.40 -5.51 -21.36
C ARG A 183 0.06 -6.15 -21.02
N SER A 184 0.11 -7.29 -20.34
CA SER A 184 -1.09 -8.08 -20.06
C SER A 184 -1.71 -7.76 -18.70
N THR A 185 -0.96 -7.14 -17.79
CA THR A 185 -1.41 -6.86 -16.42
C THR A 185 -0.92 -5.50 -15.95
N LEU A 186 -1.58 -4.90 -14.96
CA LEU A 186 -1.13 -3.64 -14.35
C LEU A 186 0.27 -3.77 -13.72
N LEU A 187 0.61 -4.95 -13.20
CA LEU A 187 1.93 -5.24 -12.62
C LEU A 187 3.06 -5.12 -13.65
N GLU A 188 2.77 -5.34 -14.92
CA GLU A 188 3.74 -5.24 -16.01
C GLU A 188 3.78 -3.84 -16.64
N ALA A 189 2.87 -2.95 -16.26
CA ALA A 189 2.77 -1.62 -16.85
C ALA A 189 4.05 -0.80 -16.62
N ARG A 190 4.74 -1.04 -15.50
CA ARG A 190 6.00 -0.39 -15.12
C ARG A 190 6.76 -1.19 -14.06
N SER A 191 7.98 -0.74 -13.74
CA SER A 191 8.82 -1.33 -12.71
C SER A 191 8.39 -0.84 -11.32
N TRP A 192 7.34 -1.44 -10.78
CA TRP A 192 6.87 -1.19 -9.42
C TRP A 192 7.91 -1.65 -8.40
N SER A 193 8.16 -0.83 -7.37
CA SER A 193 9.05 -1.14 -6.25
C SER A 193 8.28 -1.52 -4.98
N SER A 194 7.05 -1.04 -4.82
CA SER A 194 6.22 -1.35 -3.67
C SER A 194 4.84 -1.84 -4.06
N LEU A 195 4.37 -2.84 -3.32
CA LEU A 195 3.02 -3.40 -3.40
C LEU A 195 2.39 -3.38 -2.01
N LEU A 196 1.17 -2.87 -1.92
CA LEU A 196 0.32 -3.05 -0.75
C LEU A 196 -0.97 -3.74 -1.19
N PHE A 197 -1.35 -4.77 -0.45
CA PHE A 197 -2.61 -5.45 -0.66
C PHE A 197 -3.42 -5.55 0.63
N ASN A 198 -4.62 -4.95 0.63
CA ASN A 198 -5.61 -5.11 1.69
C ASN A 198 -6.73 -6.03 1.17
N GLU A 199 -6.77 -7.24 1.70
CA GLU A 199 -7.64 -8.34 1.26
C GLU A 199 -9.05 -8.26 1.86
N SER A 200 -9.31 -7.29 2.74
CA SER A 200 -10.52 -7.17 3.55
C SER A 200 -10.56 -8.17 4.71
N SER A 201 -11.75 -8.40 5.26
CA SER A 201 -12.00 -9.27 6.41
C SER A 201 -12.52 -10.64 6.00
N SER A 202 -11.93 -11.68 6.59
CA SER A 202 -12.40 -13.05 6.52
C SER A 202 -13.26 -13.47 7.71
N LEU A 203 -13.42 -12.57 8.70
CA LEU A 203 -14.09 -12.86 9.97
C LEU A 203 -15.50 -13.44 9.80
N LYS A 204 -16.23 -12.99 8.77
CA LYS A 204 -17.59 -13.47 8.51
C LYS A 204 -17.66 -14.96 8.19
N ALA A 205 -16.63 -15.51 7.55
CA ALA A 205 -16.60 -16.90 7.13
C ALA A 205 -16.66 -17.87 8.34
N TYR A 206 -16.14 -17.46 9.50
CA TYR A 206 -16.16 -18.26 10.73
C TYR A 206 -17.56 -18.46 11.33
N ASN A 207 -18.57 -17.73 10.88
CA ASN A 207 -19.96 -18.01 11.27
C ASN A 207 -20.51 -19.32 10.65
N HIS A 208 -19.76 -19.95 9.75
CA HIS A 208 -20.15 -21.17 9.06
C HIS A 208 -19.42 -22.38 9.64
N TYR A 209 -20.15 -23.45 9.94
CA TYR A 209 -19.61 -24.66 10.59
C TYR A 209 -18.41 -25.28 9.85
N GLU A 210 -18.38 -25.22 8.51
CA GLU A 210 -17.31 -25.79 7.67
C GLU A 210 -16.42 -24.71 7.05
N TYR A 211 -16.19 -23.59 7.76
CA TYR A 211 -15.43 -22.46 7.22
C TYR A 211 -14.05 -22.85 6.68
N PHE A 212 -13.43 -23.87 7.26
CA PHE A 212 -12.11 -24.39 6.87
C PHE A 212 -12.09 -25.01 5.46
N LEU A 213 -13.25 -25.29 4.85
CA LEU A 213 -13.36 -25.71 3.44
C LEU A 213 -13.43 -24.51 2.48
N PHE A 214 -13.61 -23.30 2.99
CA PHE A 214 -13.77 -22.11 2.17
C PHE A 214 -12.42 -21.56 1.71
N GLN A 215 -12.45 -20.89 0.56
CA GLN A 215 -11.27 -20.30 -0.05
C GLN A 215 -11.48 -18.80 -0.15
N VAL A 216 -10.53 -18.03 0.41
CA VAL A 216 -10.57 -16.57 0.38
C VAL A 216 -10.53 -16.09 -1.07
N PRO A 217 -11.44 -15.20 -1.50
CA PRO A 217 -11.43 -14.65 -2.86
C PRO A 217 -10.21 -13.74 -3.03
N SER A 218 -9.11 -14.33 -3.49
CA SER A 218 -7.78 -13.70 -3.44
C SER A 218 -6.93 -14.04 -4.66
N LEU A 219 -6.09 -13.08 -5.05
CA LEU A 219 -5.05 -13.24 -6.07
C LEU A 219 -3.95 -14.21 -5.63
N PHE A 220 -3.75 -14.41 -4.32
CA PHE A 220 -2.70 -15.27 -3.78
C PHE A 220 -2.97 -16.75 -4.00
N ASN A 221 -4.21 -17.13 -4.31
CA ASN A 221 -4.50 -18.49 -4.79
C ASN A 221 -3.75 -18.79 -6.09
N THR A 222 -3.74 -17.84 -7.02
CA THR A 222 -2.98 -17.98 -8.27
C THR A 222 -1.48 -17.85 -7.99
N TRP A 223 -1.04 -16.77 -7.33
CA TRP A 223 0.40 -16.50 -7.17
C TRP A 223 1.09 -17.50 -6.24
N GLY A 224 0.48 -17.86 -5.11
CA GLY A 224 1.02 -18.82 -4.17
C GLY A 224 1.13 -20.23 -4.77
N SER A 225 0.18 -20.63 -5.62
CA SER A 225 0.24 -21.92 -6.33
C SER A 225 1.39 -21.97 -7.35
N LEU A 226 1.75 -20.84 -7.95
CA LEU A 226 2.85 -20.77 -8.92
C LEU A 226 4.22 -21.05 -8.30
N ALA A 227 4.39 -20.83 -6.99
CA ALA A 227 5.66 -21.09 -6.29
C ALA A 227 6.10 -22.56 -6.39
N TYR A 228 5.15 -23.49 -6.51
CA TYR A 228 5.40 -24.93 -6.56
C TYR A 228 5.58 -25.50 -7.97
N VAL A 229 5.25 -24.74 -9.03
CA VAL A 229 5.33 -25.23 -10.41
C VAL A 229 6.78 -25.21 -10.91
N ARG A 230 7.37 -26.40 -11.13
CA ARG A 230 8.71 -26.56 -11.72
C ARG A 230 8.66 -27.43 -12.99
N PRO A 231 9.29 -27.01 -14.11
CA PRO A 231 10.01 -25.75 -14.32
C PRO A 231 9.05 -24.55 -14.34
N ARG A 232 9.51 -23.38 -13.86
CA ARG A 232 8.69 -22.16 -13.87
C ARG A 232 8.24 -21.86 -15.31
N PRO A 233 6.95 -21.64 -15.58
CA PRO A 233 6.49 -21.40 -16.95
C PRO A 233 7.12 -20.11 -17.49
N GLN A 234 7.88 -20.21 -18.59
CA GLN A 234 8.58 -19.08 -19.22
C GLN A 234 7.67 -17.92 -19.65
N LYS A 235 6.35 -18.15 -19.71
CA LYS A 235 5.33 -17.19 -20.17
C LYS A 235 4.70 -16.31 -19.08
N LEU A 236 5.02 -16.49 -17.79
CA LEU A 236 4.46 -15.65 -16.74
C LEU A 236 5.31 -14.40 -16.53
N THR A 237 5.11 -13.40 -17.38
CA THR A 237 5.70 -12.05 -17.26
C THR A 237 5.41 -11.40 -15.90
N SER A 238 4.29 -11.74 -15.24
CA SER A 238 3.97 -11.36 -13.86
C SER A 238 5.04 -11.76 -12.83
N LEU A 239 5.79 -12.86 -13.04
CA LEU A 239 6.88 -13.27 -12.14
C LEU A 239 8.01 -12.23 -12.12
N ARG A 240 8.33 -11.64 -13.27
CA ARG A 240 9.34 -10.57 -13.32
C ARG A 240 8.86 -9.31 -12.62
N ALA A 241 7.57 -8.98 -12.76
CA ALA A 241 7.00 -7.84 -12.08
C ALA A 241 7.06 -8.00 -10.55
N LEU A 242 6.72 -9.19 -10.03
CA LEU A 242 6.83 -9.49 -8.59
C LEU A 242 8.28 -9.46 -8.11
N SER A 243 9.23 -9.94 -8.91
CA SER A 243 10.65 -9.91 -8.53
C SER A 243 11.20 -8.50 -8.38
N ASN A 244 10.61 -7.47 -9.01
CA ASN A 244 11.07 -6.09 -8.89
C ASN A 244 10.68 -5.44 -7.55
N LEU A 245 9.74 -6.03 -6.81
CA LEU A 245 9.24 -5.48 -5.56
C LEU A 245 10.32 -5.54 -4.48
N THR A 246 10.58 -4.40 -3.85
CA THR A 246 11.48 -4.22 -2.71
C THR A 246 10.70 -4.02 -1.41
N SER A 247 9.42 -3.63 -1.48
CA SER A 247 8.53 -3.51 -0.33
C SER A 247 7.19 -4.18 -0.59
N PHE A 248 6.71 -4.94 0.39
CA PHE A 248 5.40 -5.56 0.35
C PHE A 248 4.68 -5.37 1.69
N ARG A 249 3.44 -4.89 1.63
CA ARG A 249 2.54 -4.81 2.78
C ARG A 249 1.30 -5.65 2.54
N TYR A 250 1.03 -6.59 3.43
CA TYR A 250 -0.17 -7.41 3.43
C TYR A 250 -1.06 -7.04 4.62
N THR A 251 -2.32 -6.78 4.35
CA THR A 251 -3.35 -6.53 5.37
C THR A 251 -4.54 -7.43 5.07
N ALA A 252 -4.93 -8.22 6.04
CA ALA A 252 -6.16 -9.01 6.00
C ALA A 252 -6.68 -9.15 7.42
N VAL A 253 -7.98 -9.10 7.64
CA VAL A 253 -8.55 -9.23 8.99
C VAL A 253 -8.99 -10.68 9.20
N PHE A 254 -8.33 -11.37 10.12
CA PHE A 254 -8.51 -12.79 10.45
C PHE A 254 -8.50 -13.74 9.23
N PRO A 255 -7.46 -13.71 8.37
CA PRO A 255 -7.36 -14.71 7.30
C PRO A 255 -7.08 -16.09 7.90
N PHE A 256 -7.48 -17.13 7.17
CA PHE A 256 -7.13 -18.51 7.53
C PHE A 256 -5.60 -18.74 7.41
N TYR A 257 -5.00 -19.52 8.30
CA TYR A 257 -3.55 -19.78 8.33
C TYR A 257 -3.07 -20.45 7.04
N ASN A 258 -3.91 -21.31 6.44
CA ASN A 258 -3.61 -21.96 5.17
C ASN A 258 -3.56 -20.95 4.01
N HIS A 259 -4.37 -19.89 4.08
CA HIS A 259 -4.34 -18.77 3.16
C HIS A 259 -3.12 -17.88 3.42
N VAL A 260 -2.76 -17.61 4.68
CA VAL A 260 -1.48 -16.95 5.01
C VAL A 260 -0.30 -17.71 4.41
N LYS A 261 -0.31 -19.06 4.44
CA LYS A 261 0.72 -19.85 3.76
C LYS A 261 0.77 -19.59 2.25
N LEU A 262 -0.38 -19.48 1.57
CA LEU A 262 -0.42 -19.12 0.15
C LEU A 262 0.14 -17.74 -0.13
N VAL A 263 -0.13 -16.76 0.74
CA VAL A 263 0.46 -15.41 0.67
C VAL A 263 1.98 -15.50 0.77
N LEU A 264 2.50 -16.23 1.77
CA LEU A 264 3.94 -16.41 1.96
C LEU A 264 4.61 -17.11 0.76
N ASN A 265 3.94 -18.09 0.15
CA ASN A 265 4.44 -18.71 -1.08
C ASN A 265 4.53 -17.70 -2.24
N ALA A 266 3.61 -16.74 -2.32
CA ALA A 266 3.70 -15.66 -3.30
C ALA A 266 4.82 -14.67 -2.96
N VAL A 267 5.08 -14.42 -1.67
CA VAL A 267 6.21 -13.60 -1.19
C VAL A 267 7.55 -14.22 -1.61
N GLU A 268 7.68 -15.55 -1.65
CA GLU A 268 8.88 -16.22 -2.17
C GLU A 268 9.17 -15.89 -3.66
N LEU A 269 8.19 -15.39 -4.42
CA LEU A 269 8.38 -14.93 -5.79
C LEU A 269 8.96 -13.50 -5.87
N MET A 270 8.95 -12.76 -4.76
CA MET A 270 9.47 -11.38 -4.65
C MET A 270 10.95 -11.40 -4.29
N GLU A 271 11.80 -11.85 -5.23
CA GLU A 271 13.21 -12.16 -4.98
C GLU A 271 14.06 -10.97 -4.47
N ASN A 272 13.65 -9.73 -4.77
CA ASN A 272 14.34 -8.51 -4.32
C ASN A 272 13.67 -7.85 -3.11
N LEU A 273 12.74 -8.54 -2.42
CA LEU A 273 12.01 -7.99 -1.28
C LEU A 273 12.97 -7.66 -0.13
N ARG A 274 12.89 -6.41 0.35
CA ARG A 274 13.70 -5.85 1.44
C ARG A 274 12.88 -5.57 2.68
N SER A 275 11.64 -5.12 2.52
CA SER A 275 10.73 -4.81 3.63
C SER A 275 9.42 -5.57 3.48
N LEU A 276 9.01 -6.29 4.53
CA LEU A 276 7.74 -6.99 4.63
C LEU A 276 6.94 -6.44 5.82
N SER A 277 5.73 -5.95 5.58
CA SER A 277 4.80 -5.55 6.65
C SER A 277 3.56 -6.43 6.62
N VAL A 278 3.13 -6.95 7.78
CA VAL A 278 1.93 -7.79 7.88
C VAL A 278 1.01 -7.32 8.99
N GLN A 279 -0.28 -7.27 8.69
CA GLN A 279 -1.36 -7.03 9.65
C GLN A 279 -2.46 -8.09 9.43
N LEU A 280 -2.71 -8.91 10.44
CA LEU A 280 -3.72 -9.98 10.43
C LEU A 280 -4.94 -9.64 11.32
N ALA A 281 -4.83 -8.64 12.20
CA ALA A 281 -5.91 -8.20 13.07
C ALA A 281 -6.58 -6.91 12.57
N PRO A 282 -7.81 -6.61 13.03
CA PRO A 282 -8.45 -5.32 12.79
C PRO A 282 -7.61 -4.16 13.32
N CYS A 283 -7.73 -2.99 12.70
CA CYS A 283 -7.07 -1.78 13.17
C CYS A 283 -7.70 -1.30 14.49
N GLU A 284 -6.96 -0.46 15.23
CA GLU A 284 -7.51 0.17 16.42
C GLU A 284 -8.81 0.94 16.11
N GLY A 285 -9.86 0.70 16.88
CA GLY A 285 -11.18 1.30 16.70
C GLY A 285 -12.06 0.66 15.62
N ASP A 286 -11.58 -0.39 14.93
CA ASP A 286 -12.41 -1.22 14.06
C ASP A 286 -13.37 -2.08 14.91
N LYS A 287 -14.64 -2.12 14.50
CA LYS A 287 -15.71 -2.87 15.17
C LYS A 287 -16.01 -4.20 14.51
N ALA A 288 -15.17 -4.66 13.57
CA ALA A 288 -15.35 -5.92 12.87
C ALA A 288 -15.60 -7.09 13.84
N THR A 289 -14.81 -7.20 14.91
CA THR A 289 -14.96 -8.24 15.94
C THR A 289 -16.29 -8.14 16.68
N GLU A 290 -16.66 -6.95 17.17
CA GLU A 290 -17.92 -6.72 17.90
C GLU A 290 -19.16 -7.01 17.05
N LEU A 291 -19.10 -6.73 15.75
CA LEU A 291 -20.20 -6.93 14.81
C LEU A 291 -20.43 -8.42 14.52
N GLU A 292 -19.36 -9.17 14.29
CA GLU A 292 -19.43 -10.58 13.90
C GLU A 292 -19.56 -11.53 15.10
N GLN A 293 -19.10 -11.15 16.30
CA GLN A 293 -19.33 -11.90 17.55
C GLN A 293 -20.82 -12.08 17.91
N ARG A 294 -21.73 -11.38 17.23
CA ARG A 294 -23.18 -11.58 17.35
C ARG A 294 -23.69 -12.81 16.60
N GLY A 295 -22.85 -13.43 15.78
CA GLY A 295 -23.16 -14.64 15.03
C GLY A 295 -22.88 -15.93 15.79
N SER A 296 -22.68 -17.02 15.05
CA SER A 296 -22.45 -18.38 15.57
C SER A 296 -20.98 -18.79 15.63
N MET A 297 -20.06 -17.88 15.31
CA MET A 297 -18.62 -18.10 15.36
C MET A 297 -18.12 -18.41 16.78
N ASP A 298 -17.23 -19.40 16.91
CA ASP A 298 -16.40 -19.54 18.12
C ASP A 298 -15.38 -18.39 18.14
N PRO A 299 -15.39 -17.53 19.16
CA PRO A 299 -14.47 -16.40 19.22
C PRO A 299 -13.00 -16.82 19.29
N SER A 300 -12.68 -18.07 19.66
CA SER A 300 -11.31 -18.58 19.78
C SER A 300 -10.67 -18.88 18.43
N ASP A 301 -11.46 -19.35 17.46
CA ASP A 301 -10.99 -19.82 16.16
C ASP A 301 -10.19 -18.75 15.40
N PRO A 302 -10.69 -17.51 15.19
CA PRO A 302 -9.93 -16.48 14.50
C PRO A 302 -8.59 -16.14 15.18
N TRP A 303 -8.53 -16.19 16.52
CA TRP A 303 -7.29 -15.89 17.24
C TRP A 303 -6.26 -17.01 17.13
N MET A 304 -6.69 -18.28 17.15
CA MET A 304 -5.80 -19.42 16.89
C MET A 304 -5.21 -19.36 15.47
N GLU A 305 -6.01 -18.92 14.51
CA GLU A 305 -5.61 -18.73 13.11
C GLU A 305 -4.56 -17.61 12.98
N ILE A 306 -4.71 -16.49 13.70
CA ILE A 306 -3.69 -15.43 13.78
C ILE A 306 -2.39 -15.95 14.40
N ALA A 307 -2.44 -16.65 15.54
CA ALA A 307 -1.26 -17.18 16.20
C ALA A 307 -0.48 -18.14 15.28
N THR A 308 -1.21 -19.06 14.63
CA THR A 308 -0.63 -19.97 13.63
C THR A 308 -0.08 -19.22 12.42
N GLY A 309 -0.81 -18.21 11.93
CA GLY A 309 -0.37 -17.35 10.84
C GLY A 309 0.94 -16.63 11.14
N TYR A 310 1.08 -16.04 12.33
CA TYR A 310 2.32 -15.38 12.75
C TYR A 310 3.49 -16.34 12.97
N SER A 311 3.24 -17.57 13.43
CA SER A 311 4.27 -18.61 13.44
C SER A 311 4.80 -18.90 12.03
N LEU A 312 3.90 -19.08 11.05
CA LEU A 312 4.28 -19.27 9.64
C LEU A 312 5.06 -18.08 9.08
N ILE A 313 4.61 -16.86 9.39
CA ILE A 313 5.29 -15.62 8.99
C ILE A 313 6.68 -15.56 9.59
N GLY A 314 6.83 -15.84 10.90
CA GLY A 314 8.12 -15.84 11.59
C GLY A 314 9.13 -16.76 10.90
N HIS A 315 8.73 -18.00 10.60
CA HIS A 315 9.60 -18.95 9.89
C HIS A 315 9.96 -18.45 8.47
N SER A 316 8.98 -17.92 7.73
CA SER A 316 9.23 -17.37 6.39
C SER A 316 10.16 -16.16 6.42
N VAL A 317 10.01 -15.26 7.39
CA VAL A 317 10.89 -14.10 7.61
C VAL A 317 12.31 -14.55 7.96
N SER A 318 12.45 -15.57 8.81
CA SER A 318 13.76 -16.17 9.13
C SER A 318 14.45 -16.73 7.88
N ASP A 319 13.72 -17.48 7.05
CA ASP A 319 14.22 -18.05 5.80
C ASP A 319 14.58 -16.97 4.76
N LEU A 320 13.69 -15.98 4.56
CA LEU A 320 13.88 -14.86 3.63
C LEU A 320 15.00 -13.92 4.09
N GLY A 321 15.19 -13.77 5.40
CA GLY A 321 16.31 -13.02 5.98
C GLY A 321 17.64 -13.76 5.81
N SER A 322 17.64 -15.09 5.93
CA SER A 322 18.85 -15.91 5.84
C SER A 322 19.29 -16.17 4.40
N ARG A 323 18.35 -16.43 3.49
CA ARG A 323 18.60 -16.84 2.10
C ARG A 323 18.25 -15.79 1.06
N GLY A 324 17.42 -14.82 1.41
CA GLY A 324 16.92 -13.78 0.53
C GLY A 324 17.49 -12.40 0.84
N SER A 325 16.80 -11.37 0.35
CA SER A 325 17.19 -9.96 0.45
C SER A 325 16.47 -9.21 1.57
N LEU A 326 15.67 -9.91 2.40
CA LEU A 326 14.84 -9.28 3.41
C LEU A 326 15.72 -8.69 4.52
N VAL A 327 15.50 -7.42 4.83
CA VAL A 327 16.25 -6.65 5.83
C VAL A 327 15.35 -6.03 6.90
N GLU A 328 14.06 -5.96 6.66
CA GLU A 328 13.07 -5.40 7.56
C GLU A 328 11.78 -6.23 7.52
N PHE A 329 11.27 -6.55 8.71
CA PHE A 329 9.95 -7.14 8.91
C PHE A 329 9.18 -6.36 9.96
N CYS A 330 7.93 -6.03 9.70
CA CYS A 330 7.04 -5.33 10.62
C CYS A 330 5.74 -6.12 10.84
N ALA A 331 5.50 -6.55 12.09
CA ALA A 331 4.21 -7.08 12.53
C ALA A 331 3.35 -5.91 13.03
N CYS A 332 2.46 -5.36 12.19
CA CYS A 332 1.67 -4.18 12.52
C CYS A 332 0.72 -4.40 13.71
N ASP A 333 0.36 -5.66 13.95
CA ASP A 333 -0.50 -6.10 15.05
C ASP A 333 0.15 -5.95 16.44
N TYR A 334 1.48 -5.75 16.52
CA TYR A 334 2.18 -5.42 17.77
C TYR A 334 1.75 -4.11 18.40
N ALA A 335 1.14 -3.21 17.62
CA ALA A 335 0.62 -1.95 18.15
C ALA A 335 -0.50 -2.18 19.18
N PHE A 336 -1.18 -3.32 19.13
CA PHE A 336 -2.27 -3.66 20.05
C PHE A 336 -1.75 -4.49 21.24
N ASP A 337 -1.77 -3.92 22.45
CA ASP A 337 -1.13 -4.51 23.64
C ASP A 337 -1.56 -5.97 23.96
N PRO A 338 -2.87 -6.34 23.89
CA PRO A 338 -3.27 -7.73 24.14
C PRO A 338 -2.65 -8.69 23.12
N LEU A 339 -2.62 -8.31 21.85
CA LEU A 339 -2.08 -9.15 20.79
C LEU A 339 -0.56 -9.17 20.81
N ARG A 340 0.11 -8.09 21.21
CA ARG A 340 1.56 -8.08 21.47
C ARG A 340 1.95 -9.18 22.46
N THR A 341 1.19 -9.35 23.54
CA THR A 341 1.48 -10.35 24.59
C THR A 341 1.42 -11.78 24.04
N GLU A 342 0.52 -12.05 23.09
CA GLU A 342 0.39 -13.35 22.41
C GLU A 342 1.46 -13.55 21.33
N LEU A 343 1.78 -12.50 20.55
CA LEU A 343 2.71 -12.59 19.43
C LEU A 343 4.18 -12.52 19.81
N SER A 344 4.52 -11.89 20.95
CA SER A 344 5.88 -11.85 21.51
C SER A 344 6.52 -13.22 21.61
N PRO A 345 5.98 -14.19 22.39
CA PRO A 345 6.64 -15.48 22.53
C PRO A 345 6.76 -16.25 21.21
N ILE A 346 5.81 -16.08 20.27
CA ILE A 346 5.84 -16.75 18.97
C ILE A 346 6.97 -16.22 18.08
N LEU A 347 7.08 -14.90 17.95
CA LEU A 347 8.06 -14.30 17.05
C LEU A 347 9.45 -14.22 17.67
N GLU A 348 9.56 -14.00 18.97
CA GLU A 348 10.83 -14.00 19.71
C GLU A 348 11.47 -15.40 19.67
N ASP A 349 10.71 -16.48 19.90
CA ASP A 349 11.24 -17.86 19.79
C ASP A 349 11.82 -18.17 18.41
N ILE A 350 11.24 -17.63 17.34
CA ILE A 350 11.67 -17.89 15.96
C ILE A 350 12.78 -16.93 15.50
N LEU A 351 12.75 -15.66 15.95
CA LEU A 351 13.59 -14.58 15.41
C LEU A 351 14.70 -14.11 16.37
N ASP A 352 14.66 -14.39 17.68
CA ASP A 352 15.67 -13.85 18.61
C ASP A 352 17.04 -14.53 18.47
N ASP A 353 17.07 -15.83 18.18
CA ASP A 353 18.30 -16.59 17.91
C ASP A 353 18.88 -16.32 16.51
N SER A 354 18.30 -15.37 15.77
CA SER A 354 18.64 -15.10 14.39
C SER A 354 19.45 -13.80 14.18
N VAL A 355 19.71 -13.49 12.91
CA VAL A 355 20.33 -12.24 12.45
C VAL A 355 19.42 -11.01 12.62
N TRP A 356 18.26 -11.13 13.25
CA TRP A 356 17.29 -10.06 13.44
C TRP A 356 17.48 -9.32 14.77
N ALA A 357 17.22 -8.01 14.77
CA ALA A 357 17.18 -7.14 15.94
C ALA A 357 15.79 -6.51 16.04
N HIS A 358 15.14 -6.66 17.20
CA HIS A 358 13.80 -6.14 17.46
C HIS A 358 13.85 -4.76 18.11
N ASP A 359 12.93 -3.87 17.70
CA ASP A 359 12.81 -2.51 18.23
C ASP A 359 11.89 -2.39 19.47
N GLY A 360 11.30 -3.50 19.91
CA GLY A 360 10.30 -3.52 20.99
C GLY A 360 8.90 -3.02 20.59
N GLN A 361 8.72 -2.59 19.33
CA GLN A 361 7.48 -2.02 18.79
C GLN A 361 6.93 -2.83 17.60
N GLY A 362 7.46 -4.03 17.37
CA GLY A 362 6.98 -4.95 16.33
C GLY A 362 7.73 -4.85 15.02
N THR A 363 8.92 -4.24 15.01
CA THR A 363 9.81 -4.22 13.84
C THR A 363 11.10 -4.99 14.12
N TRP A 364 11.42 -5.90 13.23
CA TRP A 364 12.69 -6.63 13.19
C TRP A 364 13.52 -6.10 12.03
N THR A 365 14.75 -5.69 12.33
CA THR A 365 15.73 -5.23 11.35
C THR A 365 16.93 -6.16 11.35
N LYS A 366 17.47 -6.47 10.17
CA LYS A 366 18.63 -7.35 10.07
C LYS A 366 19.85 -6.65 10.65
N LYS A 367 20.52 -7.30 11.61
CA LYS A 367 21.76 -6.82 12.24
C LYS A 367 22.79 -6.55 11.14
N SER A 368 23.25 -5.30 11.03
CA SER A 368 24.36 -4.98 10.14
C SER A 368 25.62 -5.63 10.70
N ILE A 369 26.29 -6.45 9.88
CA ILE A 369 27.61 -6.95 10.24
C ILE A 369 28.54 -5.74 10.19
N CYS A 370 28.82 -5.13 11.33
CA CYS A 370 30.00 -4.28 11.45
C CYS A 370 31.21 -5.17 11.16
N SER A 371 31.90 -4.93 10.04
CA SER A 371 33.24 -5.47 9.85
C SER A 371 34.15 -4.83 10.90
N ALA A 372 34.27 -5.49 12.05
CA ALA A 372 35.30 -5.17 13.03
C ALA A 372 36.66 -5.62 12.45
N ALA A 373 37.21 -4.82 11.54
CA ALA A 373 38.58 -4.93 11.06
C ALA A 373 39.05 -3.56 10.58
N CYS A 374 39.38 -2.70 11.55
CA CYS A 374 40.46 -1.72 11.52
C CYS A 374 40.35 -0.86 12.79
N ALA A 375 40.77 -1.43 13.93
CA ALA A 375 41.16 -0.59 15.06
C ALA A 375 42.50 0.08 14.69
N PRO A 376 42.61 1.42 14.70
CA PRO A 376 43.92 2.04 14.68
C PRO A 376 44.60 1.75 16.02
N ALA A 377 45.81 1.21 15.96
CA ALA A 377 46.65 0.97 17.11
C ALA A 377 46.81 2.25 17.94
N THR A 378 46.50 2.14 19.22
CA THR A 378 46.68 3.18 20.23
C THR A 378 48.17 3.55 20.29
N VAL A 379 48.51 4.79 19.96
CA VAL A 379 49.83 5.35 20.23
C VAL A 379 49.86 5.77 21.70
N GLU A 380 50.55 4.99 22.54
CA GLU A 380 50.86 5.36 23.91
C GLU A 380 51.68 6.66 23.92
N THR A 381 51.08 7.73 24.46
CA THR A 381 51.79 8.97 24.73
C THR A 381 52.30 8.89 26.17
N ILE A 382 53.60 8.63 26.32
CA ILE A 382 54.32 8.77 27.58
C ILE A 382 54.41 10.27 27.89
N VAL A 383 53.71 10.73 28.95
CA VAL A 383 53.96 12.04 29.55
C VAL A 383 54.37 11.84 31.00
N HIS A 384 55.61 12.25 31.25
CA HIS A 384 56.27 12.39 32.53
C HIS A 384 55.38 12.99 33.64
N THR A 385 55.37 12.33 34.80
CA THR A 385 55.02 12.95 36.08
C THR A 385 56.30 13.34 36.78
N ALA A 386 56.47 14.65 37.03
CA ALA A 386 57.36 15.16 38.06
C ALA A 386 56.47 15.72 39.17
N ILE A 387 56.75 15.36 40.42
CA ILE A 387 56.85 16.23 41.61
C ILE A 387 57.03 15.34 42.85
N ALA A 388 58.11 15.65 43.58
CA ALA A 388 58.53 15.31 44.96
C ALA A 388 59.80 14.46 45.04
#